data_AF-W4RI48-F1
#
_entry.id   AF-W4RI48-F1
#
_cell.length_a   1.000
_cell.length_b   1.000
_cell.length_c   1.000
_cell.angle_alpha   90.00
_cell.angle_beta   90.00
_cell.angle_gamma   90.00
#
_symmetry.space_group_name_H-M   'P 1'
#
loop_
_entity.id
_entity.type
_entity.pdbx_description
1 polymer ?
#
loop_
_entity_poly.entity_id
_entity_poly.type
_entity_poly.pdbx_seq_one_letter_code
_entity_poly.pdbx_strand_id
1 'polypeptide(L)'
;MISTTLLAATAPVWVAPAMNVHMYQHPAVKKNMETLRSFGYEFIEPGEGYLACGYTGKGRLEEPETIVELARQFFDNPSGELSGKTLLITAGLQGRKSILSAFLPTIQLARWGMQ
;
A
#
# COMPACT_ATOMS: atom_id res chain seq x y z
N MET A 1 -20.54 -4.39 -9.98
CA MET A 1 -20.04 -4.39 -8.60
C MET A 1 -18.70 -3.66 -8.47
N ILE A 2 -17.63 -4.01 -9.20
CA ILE A 2 -16.32 -3.33 -9.04
C ILE A 2 -16.39 -1.82 -9.33
N SER A 3 -16.95 -1.40 -10.46
CA SER A 3 -17.04 0.04 -10.81
C SER A 3 -17.88 0.84 -9.81
N THR A 4 -18.98 0.27 -9.34
CA THR A 4 -19.85 0.91 -8.34
C THR A 4 -19.21 0.95 -6.95
N THR A 5 -18.45 -0.08 -6.58
CA THR A 5 -17.65 -0.10 -5.34
C THR A 5 -16.56 0.96 -5.39
N LEU A 6 -15.89 1.10 -6.54
CA LEU A 6 -14.87 2.11 -6.76
C LEU A 6 -15.43 3.54 -6.65
N LEU A 7 -16.62 3.80 -7.19
CA LEU A 7 -17.30 5.09 -7.05
C LEU A 7 -17.69 5.43 -5.61
N ALA A 8 -17.93 4.42 -4.77
CA ALA A 8 -18.29 4.59 -3.37
C ALA A 8 -17.05 4.63 -2.43
N ALA A 9 -15.86 4.31 -2.93
CA ALA A 9 -14.65 4.24 -2.13
C ALA A 9 -14.17 5.64 -1.74
N THR A 10 -13.86 5.82 -0.45
CA THR A 10 -13.26 7.05 0.10
C THR A 10 -11.79 6.89 0.45
N ALA A 11 -11.25 5.67 0.33
CA ALA A 11 -9.84 5.36 0.55
C ALA A 11 -9.01 5.67 -0.71
N PRO A 12 -7.67 5.85 -0.56
CA PRO A 12 -6.77 5.90 -1.71
C PRO A 12 -6.96 4.69 -2.64
N VAL A 13 -7.00 4.95 -3.95
CA VAL A 13 -7.22 3.92 -4.96
C VAL A 13 -5.97 3.75 -5.81
N TRP A 14 -5.50 2.50 -5.89
CA TRP A 14 -4.38 2.10 -6.74
C TRP A 14 -4.87 1.15 -7.84
N VAL A 15 -4.35 1.32 -9.05
CA VAL A 15 -4.69 0.52 -10.23
C VAL A 15 -3.43 -0.09 -10.83
N ALA A 16 -3.38 -1.42 -10.94
CA ALA A 16 -2.33 -2.16 -11.64
C ALA A 16 -2.90 -2.68 -12.98
N PRO A 17 -2.67 -1.98 -14.11
CA PRO A 17 -3.18 -2.38 -15.41
C PRO A 17 -2.42 -3.61 -15.93
N ALA A 18 -3.15 -4.52 -16.56
CA ALA A 18 -2.58 -5.66 -17.29
C ALA A 18 -3.34 -5.84 -18.59
N MET A 19 -2.67 -5.65 -19.72
CA MET A 19 -3.27 -5.71 -21.06
C MET A 19 -2.20 -5.84 -22.14
N ASN A 20 -2.61 -6.18 -23.37
CA ASN A 20 -1.70 -6.20 -24.52
C ASN A 20 -1.02 -4.82 -24.74
N VAL A 21 0.21 -4.83 -25.27
CA VAL A 21 1.00 -3.61 -25.54
C VAL A 21 0.27 -2.57 -26.39
N HIS A 22 -0.46 -2.98 -27.43
CA HIS A 22 -1.22 -2.07 -28.28
C HIS A 22 -2.43 -1.48 -27.57
N MET A 23 -3.06 -2.24 -26.65
CA MET A 23 -4.11 -1.70 -25.79
C MET A 23 -3.54 -0.66 -24.83
N TYR A 24 -2.42 -0.96 -24.18
CA TYR A 24 -1.78 -0.06 -23.23
C TYR A 24 -1.27 1.24 -23.88
N GLN A 25 -0.85 1.17 -25.14
CA GLN A 25 -0.44 2.31 -25.95
C GLN A 25 -1.60 3.04 -26.64
N HIS A 26 -2.81 2.49 -26.59
CA HIS A 26 -3.96 3.08 -27.29
C HIS A 26 -4.29 4.47 -26.73
N PRO A 27 -4.52 5.51 -27.57
CA PRO A 27 -4.80 6.87 -27.12
C PRO A 27 -5.97 6.97 -26.13
N ALA A 28 -7.02 6.17 -26.34
CA ALA A 28 -8.15 6.13 -25.41
C ALA A 28 -7.76 5.60 -24.02
N VAL A 29 -6.87 4.61 -23.94
CA VAL A 29 -6.41 4.07 -22.65
C VAL A 29 -5.51 5.09 -21.94
N LYS A 30 -4.62 5.77 -22.69
CA LYS A 30 -3.82 6.89 -22.12
C LYS A 30 -4.70 7.99 -21.55
N LYS A 31 -5.70 8.45 -22.32
CA LYS A 31 -6.67 9.46 -21.87
C LYS A 31 -7.48 9.00 -20.64
N ASN A 32 -7.91 7.74 -20.61
CA ASN A 32 -8.64 7.19 -19.45
C ASN A 32 -7.76 7.17 -18.20
N MET A 33 -6.50 6.74 -18.31
CA MET A 33 -5.57 6.75 -17.19
C MET A 33 -5.27 8.16 -16.70
N GLU A 34 -5.08 9.13 -17.60
CA GLU A 34 -4.92 10.54 -17.23
C GLU A 34 -6.16 11.11 -16.52
N THR A 35 -7.35 10.75 -17.00
CA THR A 35 -8.61 11.14 -16.36
C THR A 35 -8.70 10.59 -14.93
N LEU A 36 -8.40 9.30 -14.74
CA LEU A 36 -8.40 8.67 -13.42
C LEU A 36 -7.33 9.25 -12.49
N ARG A 37 -6.13 9.54 -13.02
CA ARG A 37 -5.09 10.26 -12.26
C ARG A 37 -5.58 11.63 -11.78
N SER A 38 -6.35 12.35 -12.61
CA SER A 38 -6.95 13.63 -12.21
C SER A 38 -7.96 13.52 -11.06
N PHE A 39 -8.51 12.33 -10.83
CA PHE A 39 -9.37 12.02 -9.67
C PHE A 39 -8.59 11.54 -8.44
N GLY A 40 -7.25 11.54 -8.49
CA GLY A 40 -6.39 11.11 -7.39
C GLY A 40 -6.06 9.62 -7.37
N TYR A 41 -6.27 8.91 -8.48
CA TYR A 41 -5.96 7.48 -8.56
C TYR A 41 -4.48 7.30 -8.86
N GLU A 42 -3.85 6.37 -8.15
CA GLU A 42 -2.47 6.00 -8.42
C GLU A 42 -2.40 4.78 -9.34
N PHE A 43 -1.36 4.76 -10.17
CA PHE A 43 -1.13 3.68 -11.13
C PHE A 43 0.19 3.00 -10.84
N ILE A 44 0.15 1.68 -10.68
CA ILE A 44 1.33 0.84 -10.72
C ILE A 44 1.65 0.62 -12.18
N GLU A 45 2.82 1.04 -12.64
CA GLU A 45 3.19 0.88 -14.03
C GLU A 45 3.32 -0.61 -14.38
N PRO A 46 2.81 -1.06 -15.54
CA PRO A 46 2.91 -2.45 -15.93
C PRO A 46 4.35 -2.82 -16.27
N GLY A 47 4.71 -4.08 -15.99
CA GLY A 47 5.97 -4.65 -16.38
C GLY A 47 6.11 -4.81 -17.90
N GLU A 48 7.35 -5.00 -18.34
CA GLU A 48 7.71 -5.33 -19.71
C GLU A 48 8.11 -6.81 -19.82
N GLY A 49 7.70 -7.47 -20.90
CA GLY A 49 8.11 -8.85 -21.15
C GLY A 49 7.29 -9.52 -22.24
N TYR A 50 7.46 -10.83 -22.34
CA TYR A 50 6.69 -11.66 -23.27
C TYR A 50 5.25 -11.77 -22.79
N LEU A 51 4.32 -11.34 -23.64
CA LEU A 51 2.89 -11.37 -23.38
C LEU A 51 2.29 -12.67 -23.95
N ALA A 52 1.16 -13.10 -23.39
CA ALA A 52 0.47 -14.34 -23.80
C ALA A 52 0.09 -14.41 -25.30
N CYS A 53 0.10 -13.26 -25.98
CA CYS A 53 -0.22 -13.09 -27.40
C CYS A 53 1.00 -13.14 -28.33
N GLY A 54 2.21 -13.41 -27.82
CA GLY A 54 3.43 -13.51 -28.62
C GLY A 54 4.21 -12.21 -28.81
N TYR A 55 3.72 -11.11 -28.27
CA TYR A 55 4.39 -9.80 -28.32
C TYR A 55 5.30 -9.61 -27.11
N THR A 56 6.44 -8.94 -27.32
CA THR A 56 7.28 -8.44 -26.21
C THR A 56 7.05 -6.94 -26.06
N GLY A 57 6.69 -6.51 -24.86
CA GLY A 57 6.49 -5.09 -24.59
C GLY A 57 5.80 -4.81 -23.27
N LYS A 58 5.56 -3.52 -23.02
CA LYS A 58 4.94 -3.02 -21.81
C LYS A 58 3.45 -3.33 -21.77
N GLY A 59 2.97 -3.91 -20.67
CA GLY A 59 1.55 -4.28 -20.50
C GLY A 59 1.31 -5.52 -19.66
N ARG A 60 2.37 -6.25 -19.28
CA ARG A 60 2.25 -7.33 -18.30
C ARG A 60 1.87 -6.71 -16.95
N LEU A 61 1.04 -7.41 -16.17
CA LEU A 61 0.87 -7.05 -14.76
C LEU A 61 2.27 -7.00 -14.11
N GLU A 62 2.49 -6.00 -13.26
CA GLU A 62 3.71 -5.97 -12.45
C GLU A 62 3.75 -7.18 -11.50
N GLU A 63 4.95 -7.59 -11.09
CA GLU A 63 5.12 -8.73 -10.21
C GLU A 63 4.38 -8.54 -8.88
N PRO A 64 3.66 -9.57 -8.38
CA PRO A 64 2.90 -9.48 -7.13
C PRO A 64 3.74 -9.00 -5.95
N GLU A 65 5.00 -9.42 -5.86
CA GLU A 65 5.93 -9.03 -4.81
C GLU A 65 6.17 -7.52 -4.81
N THR A 66 6.33 -6.93 -6.00
CA THR A 66 6.48 -5.48 -6.18
C THR A 66 5.21 -4.74 -5.79
N ILE A 67 4.04 -5.23 -6.19
CA ILE A 67 2.74 -4.63 -5.83
C ILE A 67 2.55 -4.63 -4.31
N VAL A 68 2.84 -5.76 -3.66
CA VAL A 68 2.74 -5.90 -2.19
C VAL A 68 3.74 -5.00 -1.49
N GLU A 69 4.96 -4.88 -1.99
CA GLU A 69 5.99 -4.03 -1.41
C GLU A 69 5.62 -2.54 -1.48
N LEU A 70 5.09 -2.08 -2.62
CA LEU A 70 4.58 -0.71 -2.73
C LEU A 70 3.43 -0.45 -1.74
N ALA A 71 2.52 -1.42 -1.59
CA ALA A 71 1.44 -1.31 -0.61
C ALA A 71 1.97 -1.27 0.84
N ARG A 72 2.98 -2.07 1.18
CA ARG A 72 3.64 -2.00 2.50
C ARG A 72 4.25 -0.64 2.75
N GLN A 73 5.05 -0.13 1.81
CA GLN A 73 5.69 1.18 1.93
C GLN A 73 4.68 2.31 2.11
N PHE A 74 3.52 2.21 1.44
CA PHE A 74 2.43 3.17 1.62
C PHE A 74 1.92 3.21 3.07
N PHE A 75 1.78 2.05 3.73
CA PHE A 75 1.33 1.97 5.12
C PHE A 75 2.45 2.19 6.15
N ASP A 76 3.69 1.84 5.79
CA ASP A 76 4.85 1.95 6.67
C ASP A 76 5.35 3.38 6.81
N ASN A 77 4.91 4.30 5.95
CA ASN A 77 5.18 5.72 6.11
C ASN A 77 4.28 6.25 7.22
N PRO A 78 4.76 6.35 8.49
CA PRO A 78 3.93 6.82 9.57
C PRO A 78 3.78 8.30 9.29
N SER A 79 2.59 8.72 8.85
CA SER A 79 2.17 10.11 9.01
C SER A 79 2.61 10.50 10.41
N GLY A 80 3.51 11.49 10.50
CA GLY A 80 4.39 11.75 11.66
C GLY A 80 3.67 12.16 12.95
N GLU A 81 2.41 11.79 13.12
CA GLU A 81 1.52 12.05 14.25
C GLU A 81 2.08 11.59 15.59
N LEU A 82 2.98 10.60 15.58
CA LEU A 82 3.64 10.06 16.78
C LEU A 82 5.13 10.40 16.87
N SER A 83 5.69 11.12 15.90
CA SER A 83 7.08 11.58 15.97
C SER A 83 7.26 12.56 17.13
N GLY A 84 8.23 12.28 18.01
CA GLY A 84 8.49 13.10 19.20
C GLY A 84 7.51 12.90 20.36
N LYS A 85 6.58 11.94 20.28
CA LYS A 85 5.66 11.62 21.38
C LYS A 85 6.11 10.37 22.13
N THR A 86 6.14 10.45 23.46
CA THR A 86 6.40 9.29 24.33
C THR A 86 5.09 8.55 24.58
N LEU A 87 5.03 7.26 24.21
CA LEU A 87 3.86 6.41 24.38
C LEU A 87 4.07 5.42 25.52
N LEU A 88 3.15 5.43 26.49
CA LEU A 88 3.07 4.43 27.56
C LEU A 88 1.96 3.43 27.20
N ILE A 89 2.34 2.19 26.89
CA ILE A 89 1.39 1.13 26.55
C ILE A 89 1.30 0.18 27.74
N THR A 90 0.14 0.09 28.38
CA THR A 90 -0.11 -0.92 29.42
C THR A 90 -0.82 -2.11 28.79
N ALA A 91 -0.14 -3.25 28.70
CA ALA A 91 -0.75 -4.51 28.30
C ALA A 91 -0.66 -5.47 29.49
N GLY A 92 -1.80 -5.91 30.00
CA GLY A 92 -1.88 -6.88 31.08
C GLY A 92 -3.00 -7.87 30.82
N LEU A 93 -2.68 -9.17 30.92
CA LEU A 93 -3.68 -10.18 31.25
C LEU A 93 -4.13 -9.93 32.69
N GLN A 94 -5.43 -10.00 32.96
CA GLN A 94 -6.02 -9.73 34.28
C GLN A 94 -5.18 -10.41 35.38
N GLY A 95 -4.52 -9.60 36.21
CA GLY A 95 -3.67 -10.05 37.33
C GLY A 95 -2.16 -9.77 37.22
N ARG A 96 -1.62 -9.34 36.07
CA ARG A 96 -0.21 -8.88 35.97
C ARG A 96 -0.12 -7.56 35.20
N LYS A 97 0.29 -6.48 35.88
CA LYS A 97 0.58 -5.18 35.24
C LYS A 97 1.97 -5.26 34.61
N SER A 98 2.05 -5.34 33.29
CA SER A 98 3.27 -5.02 32.53
C SER A 98 3.12 -3.65 31.89
N ILE A 99 4.13 -2.80 32.07
CA ILE A 99 4.23 -1.49 31.44
C ILE A 99 5.25 -1.60 30.31
N LEU A 100 4.81 -1.35 29.09
CA LEU A 100 5.67 -1.20 27.91
C LEU A 100 5.88 0.30 27.66
N SER A 101 7.08 0.79 27.92
CA SER A 101 7.52 2.10 27.42
C SER A 101 8.20 1.89 26.07
N ALA A 102 7.58 2.35 24.98
CA ALA A 102 8.18 2.27 23.66
C ALA A 102 8.83 3.61 23.31
N PHE A 103 10.15 3.61 23.13
CA PHE A 103 10.87 4.67 22.41
C PHE A 103 11.13 4.13 21.01
N LEU A 104 10.36 4.53 20.00
CA LEU A 104 10.64 4.09 18.63
C LEU A 104 12.03 4.61 18.23
N PRO A 105 12.95 3.74 17.74
CA PRO A 105 12.67 2.46 17.07
C PRO A 105 12.84 1.17 17.91
N THR A 106 13.01 1.23 19.24
CA THR A 106 13.25 0.05 20.08
C THR A 106 12.16 -0.11 21.15
N ILE A 107 11.36 -1.18 21.03
CA ILE A 107 10.43 -1.59 22.09
C ILE A 107 11.22 -2.31 23.18
N GLN A 108 11.38 -1.70 24.35
CA GLN A 108 11.93 -2.37 25.54
C GLN A 108 10.80 -2.76 26.50
N LEU A 109 10.67 -4.06 26.78
CA LEU A 109 9.81 -4.55 27.86
C LEU A 109 10.47 -4.26 29.21
N ALA A 110 9.93 -3.31 29.96
CA ALA A 110 10.29 -3.11 31.37
C ALA A 110 9.36 -3.96 32.25
N ARG A 111 9.88 -5.05 32.83
CA ARG A 111 9.18 -5.79 33.89
C ARG A 111 9.43 -5.10 35.23
N TRP A 112 8.43 -4.39 35.74
CA TRP A 112 8.44 -3.93 37.14
C TRP A 112 7.93 -5.06 38.04
N GLY A 113 8.81 -5.61 38.86
CA GLY A 113 8.43 -6.48 39.97
C GLY A 113 7.96 -5.61 41.13
N MET A 114 6.67 -5.67 41.45
CA MET A 114 6.20 -5.22 42.77
C MET A 114 6.49 -6.34 43.77
N GLN A 115 7.21 -5.99 44.85
CA GLN A 115 7.22 -6.78 46.09
C GLN A 115 5.80 -6.79 46.70
#